data_AF-A0ABD7Z8Q0-F1
#
_entry.id   AF-A0ABD7Z8Q0-F1
#
_cell.length_a   1.000
_cell.length_b   1.000
_cell.length_c   1.000
_cell.angle_alpha   90.00
_cell.angle_beta   90.00
_cell.angle_gamma   90.00
#
_symmetry.space_group_name_H-M   'P 1'
#
loop_
_entity.id
_entity.type
_entity.pdbx_description
1 polymer ?
#
loop_
_entity_poly.entity_id
_entity_poly.type
_entity_poly.pdbx_seq_one_letter_code
_entity_poly.pdbx_strand_id
1 'polypeptide(L)'
;MAFLWLRLPKKRVVLAVVIALSICVLQMIQLLKPIPVGNSPYTRWLSIDPFSFLPIIFFILLPLIASIPAGTLLKNDVDSGLFAKVKLQSSLHKVMWSYIGIAFLTGFAIIALALLLNFAFYFTVLPNIKPDNLLNSNILLINQNTMLVSLYYAHPLLHVAISILFASAWAGLFSVFVTVTAIWIKNAFVAMSLGLVAQIVVLMLNSFIKLPNSVSYSPADFLHEMAPTNVSLAVTGIVTLLMLIYCIVVSQIGVKHLVP
;
A
#
# COMPACT_ATOMS: atom_id res chain seq x y z
N MET A 1 -6.07 17.16 -15.15
CA MET A 1 -4.88 16.43 -14.63
C MET A 1 -3.71 17.37 -14.37
N ALA A 2 -3.11 18.04 -15.37
CA ALA A 2 -1.90 18.86 -15.19
C ALA A 2 -1.99 19.94 -14.09
N PHE A 3 -3.12 20.64 -13.99
CA PHE A 3 -3.36 21.66 -12.95
C PHE A 3 -3.28 21.09 -11.52
N LEU A 4 -3.90 19.94 -11.27
CA LEU A 4 -3.94 19.34 -9.93
C LEU A 4 -2.58 18.74 -9.52
N TRP A 5 -1.79 18.27 -10.49
CA TRP A 5 -0.40 17.84 -10.24
C TRP A 5 0.47 18.98 -9.69
N LEU A 6 0.28 20.21 -10.18
CA LEU A 6 0.99 21.38 -9.68
C LEU A 6 0.58 21.77 -8.26
N ARG A 7 -0.63 21.39 -7.83
CA ARG A 7 -1.16 21.68 -6.49
C ARG A 7 -0.84 20.63 -5.44
N LEU A 8 -0.28 19.48 -5.83
CA LEU A 8 0.15 18.48 -4.87
C LEU A 8 1.10 19.11 -3.84
N PRO A 9 0.85 18.94 -2.54
CA PRO A 9 1.69 19.52 -1.50
C PRO A 9 3.06 18.83 -1.50
N LYS A 10 4.02 19.38 -2.26
CA LYS A 10 5.36 18.79 -2.47
C LYS A 10 6.05 18.40 -1.16
N LYS A 11 5.93 19.25 -0.12
CA LYS A 11 6.47 18.96 1.23
C LYS A 11 5.92 17.66 1.83
N ARG A 12 4.63 17.35 1.61
CA ARG A 12 3.97 16.14 2.11
C ARG A 12 4.32 14.91 1.28
N VAL A 13 4.45 15.08 -0.05
CA VAL A 13 4.99 14.02 -0.92
C VAL A 13 6.39 13.63 -0.48
N VAL A 14 7.28 14.60 -0.30
CA VAL A 14 8.64 14.36 0.18
C VAL A 14 8.62 13.71 1.56
N LEU A 15 7.78 14.19 2.50
CA LEU A 15 7.63 13.57 3.81
C LEU A 15 7.23 12.09 3.72
N ALA A 16 6.23 11.76 2.91
CA ALA A 16 5.78 10.38 2.73
C ALA A 16 6.88 9.48 2.14
N VAL A 17 7.62 9.97 1.14
CA VAL A 17 8.75 9.26 0.55
C VAL A 17 9.86 9.05 1.57
N VAL A 18 10.21 10.08 2.35
CA VAL A 18 11.23 9.98 3.41
C VAL A 18 10.82 8.95 4.46
N ILE A 19 9.56 8.92 4.89
CA ILE A 19 9.06 7.92 5.85
C ILE A 19 9.18 6.51 5.26
N ALA A 20 8.70 6.29 4.02
CA ALA A 20 8.77 4.99 3.36
C ALA A 20 10.22 4.49 3.20
N LEU A 21 11.12 5.37 2.75
CA LEU A 21 12.53 5.06 2.58
C LEU A 21 13.26 4.87 3.91
N SER A 22 12.88 5.58 4.97
CA SER A 22 13.48 5.40 6.29
C SER A 22 13.29 3.98 6.81
N ILE A 23 12.10 3.40 6.62
CA ILE A 23 11.83 1.99 6.99
C ILE A 23 12.70 1.05 6.14
N CYS A 24 12.83 1.32 4.84
CA CYS A 24 13.69 0.54 3.94
C CYS A 24 15.16 0.60 4.40
N VAL A 25 15.68 1.78 4.70
CA VAL A 25 17.07 1.98 5.15
C VAL A 25 17.30 1.30 6.51
N LEU A 26 16.35 1.40 7.44
CA LEU A 26 16.44 0.69 8.73
C LEU A 26 16.56 -0.82 8.54
N GLN A 27 15.91 -1.39 7.52
CA GLN A 27 16.04 -2.80 7.18
C GLN A 27 17.43 -3.11 6.61
N MET A 28 17.93 -2.26 5.72
CA MET A 28 19.26 -2.40 5.14
C MET A 28 20.38 -2.35 6.18
N ILE A 29 20.21 -1.59 7.27
CA ILE A 29 21.19 -1.56 8.38
C ILE A 29 21.33 -2.96 9.04
N GLN A 30 20.29 -3.78 9.01
CA GLN A 30 20.36 -5.15 9.56
C GLN A 30 21.31 -6.04 8.76
N LEU A 31 21.65 -5.65 7.53
CA LEU A 31 22.63 -6.32 6.66
C LEU A 31 24.08 -6.08 7.09
N LEU A 32 24.35 -5.23 8.08
CA LEU A 32 25.67 -5.09 8.71
C LEU A 32 26.08 -6.36 9.47
N LYS A 33 25.12 -7.25 9.77
CA LYS A 33 25.40 -8.57 10.33
C LYS A 33 25.91 -9.51 9.23
N PRO A 34 26.73 -10.52 9.58
CA PRO A 34 27.22 -11.50 8.60
C PRO A 34 26.07 -12.10 7.82
N ILE A 35 26.12 -12.03 6.49
CA ILE A 35 25.08 -12.54 5.60
C ILE A 35 25.14 -14.08 5.63
N PRO A 36 24.09 -14.78 6.07
CA PRO A 36 24.06 -16.24 6.01
C PRO A 36 24.22 -16.75 4.56
N VAL A 37 24.91 -17.87 4.40
CA VAL A 37 25.09 -18.53 3.11
C VAL A 37 23.71 -18.93 2.55
N GLY A 38 23.46 -18.66 1.26
CA GLY A 38 22.21 -19.01 0.59
C GLY A 38 21.12 -17.93 0.59
N ASN A 39 21.39 -16.72 1.09
CA ASN A 39 20.49 -15.58 0.88
C ASN A 39 20.62 -15.02 -0.53
N SER A 40 19.48 -14.56 -1.06
CA SER A 40 19.39 -13.86 -2.33
C SER A 40 18.49 -12.63 -2.18
N PRO A 41 18.43 -11.74 -3.18
CA PRO A 41 17.52 -10.59 -3.15
C PRO A 41 16.06 -11.01 -2.90
N TYR A 42 15.66 -12.17 -3.44
CA TYR A 42 14.31 -12.69 -3.31
C TYR A 42 13.98 -13.18 -1.89
N THR A 43 14.99 -13.51 -1.07
CA THR A 43 14.78 -14.02 0.28
C THR A 43 14.85 -12.95 1.38
N ARG A 44 15.33 -11.74 1.04
CA ARG A 44 15.68 -10.71 2.03
C ARG A 44 15.07 -9.33 1.77
N TRP A 45 14.44 -9.12 0.63
CA TRP A 45 13.78 -7.85 0.36
C TRP A 45 12.57 -7.62 1.29
N LEU A 46 12.09 -6.37 1.35
CA LEU A 46 11.13 -5.90 2.36
C LEU A 46 9.85 -6.72 2.46
N SER A 47 9.40 -7.41 1.41
CA SER A 47 8.15 -8.19 1.46
C SER A 47 8.31 -9.64 1.93
N ILE A 48 9.54 -10.14 2.05
CA ILE A 48 9.80 -11.53 2.45
C ILE A 48 10.56 -11.63 3.77
N ASP A 49 11.46 -10.70 4.06
CA ASP A 49 12.48 -10.84 5.12
C ASP A 49 11.92 -11.32 6.47
N PRO A 50 12.09 -12.61 6.82
CA PRO A 50 11.46 -13.18 8.02
C PRO A 50 12.24 -12.86 9.30
N PHE A 51 13.41 -12.23 9.16
CA PHE A 51 14.32 -11.95 10.26
C PHE A 51 14.16 -10.52 10.79
N SER A 52 13.22 -9.77 10.22
CA SER A 52 12.96 -8.37 10.55
C SER A 52 11.48 -8.14 10.84
N PHE A 53 11.19 -7.28 11.82
CA PHE A 53 9.83 -6.80 12.05
C PHE A 53 9.46 -5.61 11.16
N LEU A 54 10.42 -5.06 10.40
CA LEU A 54 10.22 -3.90 9.55
C LEU A 54 9.24 -4.11 8.39
N PRO A 55 9.20 -5.27 7.71
CA PRO A 55 8.13 -5.61 6.77
C PRO A 55 6.74 -5.42 7.36
N ILE A 56 6.49 -5.98 8.55
CA ILE A 56 5.20 -5.91 9.24
C ILE A 56 4.84 -4.44 9.52
N ILE A 57 5.78 -3.67 10.07
CA ILE A 57 5.58 -2.23 10.33
C ILE A 57 5.28 -1.46 9.05
N PHE A 58 5.99 -1.76 7.96
CA PHE A 58 5.80 -1.11 6.66
C PHE A 58 4.38 -1.33 6.14
N PHE A 59 3.92 -2.59 6.09
CA PHE A 59 2.57 -2.91 5.58
C PHE A 59 1.46 -2.43 6.52
N ILE A 60 1.70 -2.36 7.84
CA ILE A 60 0.76 -1.73 8.78
C ILE A 60 0.65 -0.22 8.52
N LEU A 61 1.76 0.47 8.28
CA LEU A 61 1.79 1.92 8.06
C LEU A 61 1.49 2.33 6.62
N LEU A 62 1.47 1.38 5.67
CA LEU A 62 1.26 1.62 4.24
C LEU A 62 0.06 2.52 3.93
N PRO A 63 -1.15 2.33 4.53
CA PRO A 63 -2.29 3.21 4.28
C PRO A 63 -2.05 4.67 4.68
N LEU A 64 -1.31 4.88 5.78
CA LEU A 64 -0.97 6.23 6.25
C LEU A 64 0.01 6.89 5.29
N ILE A 65 1.12 6.20 4.99
CA ILE A 65 2.19 6.71 4.13
C ILE A 65 1.63 7.10 2.76
N ALA A 66 0.82 6.21 2.16
CA ALA A 66 0.24 6.43 0.84
C ALA A 66 -0.75 7.60 0.79
N SER A 67 -1.46 7.87 1.88
CA SER A 67 -2.53 8.89 1.92
C SER A 67 -2.06 10.28 2.36
N ILE A 68 -0.83 10.43 2.89
CA ILE A 68 -0.29 11.73 3.33
C ILE A 68 -0.42 12.85 2.27
N PRO A 69 -0.11 12.63 0.98
CA PRO A 69 -0.19 13.69 -0.02
C PRO A 69 -1.64 14.00 -0.43
N ALA A 70 -2.46 12.97 -0.58
CA ALA A 70 -3.78 13.07 -1.20
C ALA A 70 -4.87 13.41 -0.19
N GLY A 71 -4.75 12.95 1.07
CA GLY A 71 -5.80 13.04 2.08
C GLY A 71 -6.21 14.45 2.50
N THR A 72 -5.47 15.46 2.05
CA THR A 72 -5.82 16.87 2.27
C THR A 72 -6.02 17.67 1.00
N LEU A 73 -5.67 17.12 -0.16
CA LEU A 73 -5.70 17.86 -1.41
C LEU A 73 -7.14 18.28 -1.75
N LEU A 74 -8.05 17.30 -1.82
CA LEU A 74 -9.45 17.58 -2.12
C LEU A 74 -10.07 18.50 -1.06
N LYS A 75 -9.78 18.23 0.20
CA LYS A 75 -10.34 18.96 1.32
C LYS A 75 -9.92 20.44 1.36
N ASN A 76 -8.63 20.72 1.23
CA ASN A 76 -8.12 22.09 1.19
C ASN A 76 -8.76 22.88 0.03
N ASP A 77 -9.09 22.20 -1.06
CA ASP A 77 -9.67 22.81 -2.25
C ASP A 77 -11.18 23.08 -2.08
N VAL A 78 -11.86 22.24 -1.31
CA VAL A 78 -13.24 22.48 -0.86
C VAL A 78 -13.28 23.64 0.14
N ASP A 79 -12.44 23.61 1.18
CA ASP A 79 -12.39 24.61 2.25
C ASP A 79 -12.00 26.01 1.73
N SER A 80 -11.13 26.08 0.72
CA SER A 80 -10.72 27.35 0.08
C SER A 80 -11.71 27.88 -0.96
N GLY A 81 -12.79 27.14 -1.26
CA GLY A 81 -13.74 27.48 -2.31
C GLY A 81 -13.20 27.31 -3.74
N LEU A 82 -11.97 26.81 -3.90
CA LEU A 82 -11.37 26.56 -5.22
C LEU A 82 -12.13 25.46 -5.97
N PHE A 83 -12.63 24.46 -5.24
CA PHE A 83 -13.48 23.41 -5.80
C PHE A 83 -14.72 23.98 -6.51
N ALA A 84 -15.37 24.99 -5.91
CA ALA A 84 -16.53 25.65 -6.51
C ALA A 84 -16.18 26.39 -7.80
N LYS A 85 -14.99 27.02 -7.88
CA LYS A 85 -14.51 27.68 -9.10
C LYS A 85 -14.20 26.69 -10.22
N VAL A 86 -13.55 25.57 -9.89
CA VAL A 86 -13.21 24.53 -10.87
C VAL A 86 -14.47 23.85 -11.42
N LYS A 87 -15.52 23.69 -10.59
CA LYS A 87 -16.83 23.19 -11.01
C LYS A 87 -17.51 24.06 -12.07
N LEU A 88 -17.28 25.38 -12.08
CA LEU A 88 -17.87 26.27 -13.10
C LEU A 88 -17.30 26.00 -14.51
N GLN A 89 -16.11 25.41 -14.61
CA GLN A 89 -15.41 25.17 -15.87
C GLN A 89 -15.46 23.70 -16.32
N SER A 90 -15.95 22.78 -15.48
CA SER A 90 -15.93 21.34 -15.76
C SER A 90 -16.99 20.59 -14.96
N SER A 91 -17.50 19.48 -15.51
CA SER A 91 -18.47 18.65 -14.80
C SER A 91 -17.92 18.12 -13.48
N LEU A 92 -18.75 18.12 -12.44
CA LEU A 92 -18.40 17.65 -11.09
C LEU A 92 -17.76 16.26 -11.09
N HIS A 93 -18.35 15.32 -11.84
CA HIS A 93 -17.82 13.97 -11.96
C HIS A 93 -16.40 13.97 -12.51
N LYS A 94 -16.13 14.75 -13.56
CA LYS A 94 -14.78 14.83 -14.16
C LYS A 94 -13.76 15.42 -13.18
N VAL A 95 -14.18 16.41 -12.40
CA VAL A 95 -13.33 17.02 -11.36
C VAL A 95 -13.03 16.00 -10.26
N MET A 96 -14.05 15.33 -9.71
CA MET A 96 -13.89 14.30 -8.68
C MET A 96 -12.97 13.15 -9.13
N TRP A 97 -13.20 12.61 -10.33
CA TRP A 97 -12.37 11.56 -10.90
C TRP A 97 -10.91 12.01 -11.11
N SER A 98 -10.67 13.31 -11.35
CA SER A 98 -9.31 13.84 -11.43
C SER A 98 -8.60 13.83 -10.07
N TYR A 99 -9.31 14.14 -8.97
CA TYR A 99 -8.76 14.02 -7.62
C TYR A 99 -8.50 12.55 -7.25
N ILE A 100 -9.44 11.65 -7.56
CA ILE A 100 -9.29 10.20 -7.34
C ILE A 100 -8.06 9.66 -8.10
N GLY A 101 -7.91 10.01 -9.38
CA GLY A 101 -6.79 9.57 -10.19
C GLY A 101 -5.43 10.04 -9.64
N ILE A 102 -5.36 11.28 -9.17
CA ILE A 102 -4.13 11.81 -8.56
C ILE A 102 -3.88 11.19 -7.18
N ALA A 103 -4.91 10.97 -6.38
CA ALA A 103 -4.78 10.27 -5.11
C ALA A 103 -4.22 8.86 -5.32
N PHE A 104 -4.80 8.10 -6.25
CA PHE A 104 -4.33 6.76 -6.60
C PHE A 104 -2.87 6.79 -7.06
N LEU A 105 -2.55 7.64 -8.04
CA LEU A 105 -1.24 7.65 -8.68
C LEU A 105 -0.12 8.11 -7.73
N THR A 106 -0.43 9.04 -6.81
CA THR A 106 0.54 9.47 -5.78
C THR A 106 0.79 8.39 -4.74
N GLY A 107 -0.26 7.76 -4.21
CA GLY A 107 -0.11 6.64 -3.27
C GLY A 107 0.63 5.46 -3.89
N PHE A 108 0.26 5.12 -5.14
CA PHE A 108 0.93 4.09 -5.94
C PHE A 108 2.42 4.39 -6.12
N ALA A 109 2.76 5.59 -6.60
CA ALA A 109 4.14 5.93 -6.92
C ALA A 109 5.06 5.94 -5.68
N ILE A 110 4.56 6.39 -4.52
CA ILE A 110 5.35 6.44 -3.29
C ILE A 110 5.75 5.03 -2.83
N ILE A 111 4.79 4.10 -2.78
CA ILE A 111 5.05 2.73 -2.32
C ILE A 111 5.82 1.94 -3.37
N ALA A 112 5.50 2.11 -4.66
CA ALA A 112 6.25 1.49 -5.75
C ALA A 112 7.73 1.91 -5.72
N LEU A 113 8.00 3.21 -5.56
CA LEU A 113 9.37 3.73 -5.47
C LEU A 113 10.12 3.15 -4.27
N ALA A 114 9.49 3.10 -3.10
CA ALA A 114 10.11 2.57 -1.89
C ALA A 114 10.48 1.07 -2.04
N LEU A 115 9.54 0.25 -2.53
CA LEU A 115 9.75 -1.18 -2.71
C LEU A 115 10.76 -1.48 -3.82
N LEU A 116 10.73 -0.74 -4.95
CA LEU A 116 11.69 -0.89 -6.04
C LEU A 116 13.11 -0.55 -5.59
N LEU A 117 13.29 0.55 -4.86
CA LEU A 117 14.60 0.94 -4.35
C LEU A 117 15.11 -0.03 -3.30
N ASN A 118 14.23 -0.53 -2.43
CA ASN A 118 14.59 -1.58 -1.47
C ASN A 118 15.07 -2.84 -2.20
N PHE A 119 14.28 -3.34 -3.16
CA PHE A 119 14.64 -4.55 -3.90
C PHE A 119 15.91 -4.38 -4.74
N ALA A 120 16.07 -3.24 -5.41
CA ALA A 120 17.28 -2.92 -6.18
C ALA A 120 18.53 -2.87 -5.30
N PHE A 121 18.43 -2.37 -4.07
CA PHE A 121 19.54 -2.40 -3.12
C PHE A 121 19.96 -3.84 -2.79
N TYR A 122 19.02 -4.76 -2.56
CA TYR A 122 19.39 -6.14 -2.27
C TYR A 122 20.07 -6.83 -3.45
N PHE A 123 19.80 -6.43 -4.69
CA PHE A 123 20.56 -6.89 -5.87
C PHE A 123 22.01 -6.41 -5.91
N THR A 124 22.34 -5.26 -5.31
CA THR A 124 23.73 -4.77 -5.31
C THR A 124 24.58 -5.46 -4.25
N VAL A 125 23.95 -6.06 -3.23
CA VAL A 125 24.67 -6.65 -2.08
C VAL A 125 24.61 -8.18 -2.07
N LEU A 126 23.51 -8.79 -2.49
CA LEU A 126 23.31 -10.24 -2.44
C LEU A 126 23.48 -10.88 -3.82
N PRO A 127 24.01 -12.13 -3.87
CA PRO A 127 24.10 -12.85 -5.12
C PRO A 127 22.71 -13.20 -5.66
N ASN A 128 22.51 -13.03 -6.96
CA ASN A 128 21.26 -13.35 -7.64
C ASN A 128 21.09 -14.88 -7.79
N ILE A 129 20.75 -15.54 -6.67
CA ILE A 129 20.51 -16.98 -6.59
C ILE A 129 19.00 -17.22 -6.60
N LYS A 130 18.56 -18.14 -7.46
CA LYS A 130 17.17 -18.58 -7.50
C LYS A 130 16.81 -19.29 -6.18
N PRO A 131 15.71 -18.93 -5.51
CA PRO A 131 15.32 -19.59 -4.28
C PRO A 131 14.91 -21.05 -4.56
N ASP A 132 15.26 -21.93 -3.64
CA ASP A 132 14.91 -23.36 -3.68
C ASP A 132 14.26 -23.76 -2.36
N ASN A 133 13.15 -24.50 -2.42
CA ASN A 133 12.34 -24.82 -1.23
C ASN A 133 13.11 -25.67 -0.19
N LEU A 134 14.02 -26.54 -0.63
CA LEU A 134 14.82 -27.38 0.27
C LEU A 134 15.96 -26.57 0.89
N LEU A 135 16.67 -25.80 0.06
CA LEU A 135 17.82 -24.99 0.49
C LEU A 135 17.40 -23.76 1.33
N ASN A 136 16.19 -23.24 1.11
CA ASN A 136 15.66 -22.08 1.81
C ASN A 136 14.51 -22.43 2.76
N SER A 137 14.48 -23.67 3.26
CA SER A 137 13.49 -24.15 4.23
C SER A 137 13.43 -23.31 5.51
N ASN A 138 14.53 -22.63 5.87
CA ASN A 138 14.61 -21.70 7.00
C ASN A 138 13.72 -20.45 6.85
N ILE A 139 13.26 -20.14 5.63
CA ILE A 139 12.35 -19.02 5.35
C ILE A 139 10.89 -19.48 5.53
N LEU A 140 10.60 -20.77 5.42
CA LEU A 140 9.23 -21.31 5.58
C LEU A 140 8.20 -20.66 4.64
N LEU A 141 8.61 -20.34 3.41
CA LEU A 141 7.72 -19.76 2.39
C LEU A 141 6.92 -20.88 1.69
N ILE A 142 5.63 -20.97 2.03
CA ILE A 142 4.74 -22.09 1.68
C ILE A 142 3.39 -21.60 1.16
N ASN A 143 2.61 -22.49 0.53
CA ASN A 143 1.30 -22.16 -0.07
C ASN A 143 0.26 -21.60 0.92
N GLN A 144 0.50 -21.73 2.23
CA GLN A 144 -0.39 -21.20 3.25
C GLN A 144 -0.17 -19.71 3.50
N ASN A 145 1.09 -19.26 3.58
CA ASN A 145 1.44 -17.89 3.96
C ASN A 145 1.78 -16.97 2.77
N THR A 146 1.91 -17.53 1.57
CA THR A 146 2.30 -16.78 0.38
C THR A 146 1.40 -17.14 -0.78
N MET A 147 0.97 -16.14 -1.55
CA MET A 147 0.20 -16.37 -2.78
C MET A 147 1.15 -16.69 -3.94
N LEU A 148 0.72 -17.56 -4.87
CA LEU A 148 1.46 -17.89 -6.09
C LEU A 148 2.87 -18.48 -5.83
N VAL A 149 3.02 -19.35 -4.82
CA VAL A 149 4.33 -19.90 -4.42
C VAL A 149 5.02 -20.69 -5.52
N SER A 150 4.27 -21.39 -6.37
CA SER A 150 4.83 -22.05 -7.55
C SER A 150 5.54 -21.07 -8.47
N LEU A 151 5.01 -19.85 -8.62
CA LEU A 151 5.59 -18.78 -9.41
C LEU A 151 6.83 -18.18 -8.73
N TYR A 152 6.84 -18.07 -7.40
CA TYR A 152 8.02 -17.65 -6.63
C TYR A 152 9.21 -18.59 -6.88
N TYR A 153 9.02 -19.90 -6.77
CA TYR A 153 10.09 -20.87 -7.02
C TYR A 153 10.39 -21.08 -8.51
N ALA A 154 9.48 -20.78 -9.43
CA ALA A 154 9.73 -20.90 -10.87
C ALA A 154 10.45 -19.66 -11.44
N HIS A 155 9.90 -18.47 -11.19
CA HIS A 155 10.29 -17.18 -11.73
C HIS A 155 10.25 -16.09 -10.63
N PRO A 156 11.23 -16.05 -9.71
CA PRO A 156 11.17 -15.22 -8.51
C PRO A 156 11.13 -13.71 -8.81
N LEU A 157 11.80 -13.25 -9.86
CA LEU A 157 11.77 -11.83 -10.27
C LEU A 157 10.36 -11.40 -10.71
N LEU A 158 9.68 -12.25 -11.46
CA LEU A 158 8.31 -11.99 -11.91
C LEU A 158 7.36 -11.96 -10.72
N HIS A 159 7.52 -12.89 -9.78
CA HIS A 159 6.75 -12.90 -8.53
C HIS A 159 6.91 -11.60 -7.73
N VAL A 160 8.16 -11.16 -7.50
CA VAL A 160 8.43 -9.87 -6.84
C VAL A 160 7.81 -8.68 -7.60
N ALA A 161 7.89 -8.67 -8.93
CA ALA A 161 7.29 -7.59 -9.72
C ALA A 161 5.77 -7.52 -9.54
N ILE A 162 5.09 -8.68 -9.48
CA ILE A 162 3.66 -8.76 -9.18
C ILE A 162 3.37 -8.25 -7.77
N SER A 163 4.17 -8.66 -6.77
CA SER A 163 3.98 -8.22 -5.38
C SER A 163 4.17 -6.71 -5.22
N ILE A 164 5.19 -6.12 -5.87
CA ILE A 164 5.39 -4.66 -5.86
C ILE A 164 4.20 -3.94 -6.51
N LEU A 165 3.76 -4.40 -7.68
CA LEU A 165 2.61 -3.82 -8.38
C LEU A 165 1.34 -3.90 -7.50
N PHE A 166 1.13 -5.06 -6.87
CA PHE A 166 -0.03 -5.34 -6.04
C PHE A 166 -0.06 -4.47 -4.77
N ALA A 167 1.05 -4.40 -4.03
CA ALA A 167 1.20 -3.54 -2.86
C ALA A 167 1.01 -2.05 -3.22
N SER A 168 1.55 -1.63 -4.35
CA SER A 168 1.43 -0.25 -4.84
C SER A 168 0.01 0.08 -5.30
N ALA A 169 -0.70 -0.87 -5.93
CA ALA A 169 -2.10 -0.70 -6.30
C ALA A 169 -2.98 -0.50 -5.05
N TRP A 170 -2.76 -1.30 -4.01
CA TRP A 170 -3.43 -1.13 -2.72
C TRP A 170 -3.10 0.19 -2.03
N ALA A 171 -1.85 0.65 -2.10
CA ALA A 171 -1.47 1.98 -1.63
C ALA A 171 -2.28 3.09 -2.33
N GLY A 172 -2.43 2.98 -3.65
CA GLY A 172 -3.30 3.85 -4.42
C GLY A 172 -4.75 3.79 -3.96
N LEU A 173 -5.29 2.59 -3.71
CA LEU A 173 -6.67 2.42 -3.19
C LEU A 173 -6.86 3.04 -1.81
N PHE A 174 -5.92 2.87 -0.88
CA PHE A 174 -5.97 3.52 0.42
C PHE A 174 -5.96 5.05 0.33
N SER A 175 -5.14 5.58 -0.58
CA SER A 175 -5.10 7.02 -0.86
C SER A 175 -6.45 7.54 -1.39
N VAL A 176 -7.09 6.78 -2.29
CA VAL A 176 -8.45 7.09 -2.78
C VAL A 176 -9.48 7.02 -1.65
N PHE A 177 -9.46 5.96 -0.84
CA PHE A 177 -10.34 5.79 0.31
C PHE A 177 -10.27 6.99 1.24
N VAL A 178 -9.06 7.39 1.63
CA VAL A 178 -8.86 8.57 2.48
C VAL A 178 -9.34 9.85 1.80
N THR A 179 -9.04 10.03 0.51
CA THR A 179 -9.43 11.24 -0.23
C THR A 179 -10.95 11.40 -0.31
N VAL A 180 -11.64 10.32 -0.63
CA VAL A 180 -13.10 10.30 -0.75
C VAL A 180 -13.74 10.50 0.63
N THR A 181 -13.28 9.79 1.65
CA THR A 181 -13.81 9.92 3.04
C THR A 181 -13.50 11.25 3.71
N ALA A 182 -12.43 11.94 3.30
CA ALA A 182 -12.05 13.24 3.84
C ALA A 182 -13.13 14.32 3.64
N ILE A 183 -14.04 14.15 2.68
CA ILE A 183 -15.14 15.11 2.41
C ILE A 183 -16.03 15.30 3.66
N TRP A 184 -16.24 14.26 4.46
CA TRP A 184 -17.12 14.31 5.64
C TRP A 184 -16.40 14.67 6.94
N ILE A 185 -15.08 14.82 6.92
CA ILE A 185 -14.28 14.99 8.13
C ILE A 185 -13.73 16.40 8.21
N LYS A 186 -14.06 17.09 9.30
CA LYS A 186 -13.60 18.48 9.55
C LYS A 186 -12.12 18.62 9.88
N ASN A 187 -11.45 17.58 10.42
CA ASN A 187 -10.01 17.65 10.72
C ASN A 187 -9.17 16.91 9.66
N ALA A 188 -8.20 17.60 9.05
CA ALA A 188 -7.35 17.05 8.01
C ALA A 188 -6.43 15.91 8.51
N PHE A 189 -5.94 16.00 9.75
CA PHE A 189 -5.11 14.95 10.35
C PHE A 189 -5.93 13.67 10.57
N VAL A 190 -7.16 13.81 11.09
CA VAL A 190 -8.07 12.68 11.29
C VAL A 190 -8.37 11.99 9.96
N ALA A 191 -8.67 12.77 8.91
CA ALA A 191 -8.89 12.21 7.58
C ALA A 191 -7.70 11.39 7.09
N MET A 192 -6.47 11.92 7.19
CA MET A 192 -5.24 11.20 6.79
C MET A 192 -5.04 9.90 7.59
N SER A 193 -5.35 9.91 8.89
CA SER A 193 -5.18 8.74 9.75
C SER A 193 -6.22 7.63 9.53
N LEU A 194 -7.33 7.92 8.83
CA LEU A 194 -8.40 6.95 8.65
C LEU A 194 -7.97 5.65 7.99
N GLY A 195 -7.09 5.70 6.99
CA GLY A 195 -6.62 4.49 6.31
C GLY A 195 -5.92 3.54 7.28
N LEU A 196 -5.09 4.10 8.18
CA LEU A 196 -4.41 3.33 9.21
C LEU A 196 -5.38 2.80 10.26
N VAL A 197 -6.28 3.65 10.76
CA VAL A 197 -7.27 3.26 11.76
C VAL A 197 -8.17 2.15 11.22
N ALA A 198 -8.65 2.27 9.98
CA ALA A 198 -9.45 1.25 9.32
C ALA A 198 -8.69 -0.07 9.22
N GLN A 199 -7.41 -0.03 8.82
CA GLN A 199 -6.58 -1.23 8.74
C GLN A 199 -6.35 -1.87 10.11
N ILE A 200 -6.08 -1.08 11.15
CA ILE A 200 -5.92 -1.59 12.52
C ILE A 200 -7.22 -2.25 13.01
N VAL A 201 -8.37 -1.62 12.75
CA VAL A 201 -9.68 -2.20 13.08
C VAL A 201 -9.87 -3.53 12.37
N VAL A 202 -9.53 -3.62 11.07
CA VAL A 202 -9.61 -4.88 10.31
C VAL A 202 -8.66 -5.95 10.87
N LEU A 203 -7.43 -5.58 11.27
CA LEU A 203 -6.49 -6.48 11.94
C LEU A 203 -7.03 -7.00 13.28
N MET A 204 -7.63 -6.12 14.08
CA MET A 204 -8.27 -6.51 15.34
C MET A 204 -9.43 -7.46 15.07
N LEU A 205 -10.31 -7.12 14.13
CA LEU A 205 -11.43 -7.98 13.73
C LEU A 205 -10.95 -9.35 13.24
N ASN A 206 -9.83 -9.41 12.51
CA ASN A 206 -9.24 -10.67 12.04
C ASN A 206 -8.86 -11.60 13.19
N SER A 207 -8.38 -11.02 14.29
CA SER A 207 -8.03 -11.75 15.51
C SER A 207 -9.24 -12.32 16.24
N PHE A 208 -10.39 -11.63 16.17
CA PHE A 208 -11.64 -12.04 16.83
C PHE A 208 -12.54 -12.93 15.96
N ILE A 209 -12.62 -12.65 14.66
CA ILE A 209 -13.51 -13.32 13.70
C ILE A 209 -12.63 -14.03 12.68
N LYS A 210 -12.40 -15.32 12.90
CA LYS A 210 -11.57 -16.15 12.01
C LYS A 210 -12.41 -16.74 10.89
N LEU A 211 -11.93 -16.63 9.66
CA LEU A 211 -12.46 -17.36 8.51
C LEU A 211 -12.03 -18.84 8.54
N PRO A 212 -12.69 -19.72 7.77
CA PRO A 212 -12.23 -21.10 7.59
C PRO A 212 -10.74 -21.16 7.23
N ASN A 213 -10.02 -22.13 7.78
CA ASN A 213 -8.56 -22.29 7.65
C ASN A 213 -7.72 -21.11 8.18
N SER A 214 -8.29 -20.24 9.03
CA SER A 214 -7.62 -19.05 9.59
C SER A 214 -7.01 -18.14 8.53
N VAL A 215 -7.67 -18.03 7.36
CA VAL A 215 -7.24 -17.13 6.29
C VAL A 215 -7.49 -15.68 6.70
N SER A 216 -6.47 -14.83 6.57
CA SER A 216 -6.58 -13.42 6.88
C SER A 216 -7.23 -12.64 5.73
N TYR A 217 -8.17 -11.77 6.10
CA TYR A 217 -8.77 -10.76 5.23
C TYR A 217 -8.17 -9.36 5.42
N SER A 218 -7.11 -9.22 6.23
CA SER A 218 -6.47 -7.92 6.47
C SER A 218 -5.48 -7.57 5.36
N PRO A 219 -5.55 -6.34 4.81
CA PRO A 219 -4.57 -5.88 3.83
C PRO A 219 -3.13 -5.91 4.32
N ALA A 220 -2.86 -5.63 5.60
CA ALA A 220 -1.48 -5.68 6.10
C ALA A 220 -0.87 -7.08 5.99
N ASP A 221 -1.69 -8.13 6.10
CA ASP A 221 -1.22 -9.51 6.07
C ASP A 221 -1.05 -9.99 4.63
N PHE A 222 -2.05 -9.81 3.76
CA PHE A 222 -1.96 -10.36 2.39
C PHE A 222 -1.13 -9.51 1.41
N LEU A 223 -0.81 -8.26 1.75
CA LEU A 223 0.12 -7.44 0.95
C LEU A 223 1.58 -7.78 1.25
N HIS A 224 1.84 -8.31 2.44
CA HIS A 224 3.12 -8.87 2.80
C HIS A 224 3.26 -10.23 2.10
N GLU A 225 4.30 -10.40 1.28
CA GLU A 225 4.48 -11.60 0.46
C GLU A 225 4.65 -12.83 1.35
N MET A 226 5.45 -12.71 2.40
CA MET A 226 5.56 -13.73 3.44
C MET A 226 4.66 -13.38 4.63
N ALA A 227 3.36 -13.61 4.49
CA ALA A 227 2.40 -13.20 5.50
C ALA A 227 2.61 -13.93 6.85
N PRO A 228 2.37 -13.26 7.99
CA PRO A 228 2.42 -13.91 9.31
C PRO A 228 1.26 -14.89 9.54
N THR A 229 0.24 -14.86 8.69
CA THR A 229 -1.00 -15.64 8.77
C THR A 229 -1.31 -16.29 7.42
N ASN A 230 -2.28 -17.20 7.39
CA ASN A 230 -2.68 -17.83 6.13
C ASN A 230 -3.32 -16.81 5.18
N VAL A 231 -2.99 -16.87 3.90
CA VAL A 231 -3.53 -15.97 2.85
C VAL A 231 -4.14 -16.78 1.72
N SER A 232 -5.17 -16.22 1.09
CA SER A 232 -5.86 -16.85 -0.04
C SER A 232 -6.20 -15.82 -1.09
N LEU A 233 -5.91 -16.15 -2.35
CA LEU A 233 -6.22 -15.31 -3.49
C LEU A 233 -7.72 -14.98 -3.59
N ALA A 234 -8.59 -15.91 -3.21
CA ALA A 234 -10.04 -15.68 -3.23
C ALA A 234 -10.48 -14.62 -2.21
N VAL A 235 -10.00 -14.71 -0.97
CA VAL A 235 -10.33 -13.74 0.09
C VAL A 235 -9.75 -12.38 -0.24
N THR A 236 -8.49 -12.33 -0.68
CA THR A 236 -7.85 -11.10 -1.14
C THR A 236 -8.62 -10.45 -2.28
N GLY A 237 -9.10 -11.23 -3.26
CA GLY A 237 -9.93 -10.75 -4.38
C GLY A 237 -11.30 -10.21 -3.92
N ILE A 238 -11.92 -10.80 -2.91
CA ILE A 238 -13.18 -10.28 -2.36
C ILE A 238 -12.92 -8.96 -1.63
N VAL A 239 -11.86 -8.87 -0.82
CA VAL A 239 -11.52 -7.67 -0.05
C VAL A 239 -11.13 -6.50 -0.96
N THR A 240 -10.40 -6.75 -2.06
CA THR A 240 -10.11 -5.73 -3.09
C THR A 240 -11.40 -5.20 -3.74
N LEU A 241 -12.33 -6.09 -4.10
CA LEU A 241 -13.60 -5.72 -4.71
C LEU A 241 -14.45 -4.88 -3.75
N LEU A 242 -14.55 -5.27 -2.48
CA LEU A 242 -15.26 -4.49 -1.46
C LEU A 242 -14.67 -3.08 -1.32
N MET A 243 -13.34 -2.96 -1.29
CA MET A 243 -12.66 -1.67 -1.21
C MET A 243 -12.93 -0.79 -2.45
N LEU A 244 -12.92 -1.38 -3.64
CA LEU A 244 -13.26 -0.69 -4.90
C LEU A 244 -14.71 -0.20 -4.90
N ILE A 245 -15.66 -1.08 -4.52
CA ILE A 245 -17.08 -0.73 -4.43
C ILE A 245 -17.27 0.42 -3.44
N TYR A 246 -16.64 0.34 -2.27
CA TYR A 246 -16.67 1.42 -1.28
C TYR A 246 -16.18 2.74 -1.89
N CYS A 247 -15.01 2.75 -2.52
CA CYS A 247 -14.44 3.96 -3.12
C CYS A 247 -15.38 4.56 -4.20
N ILE A 248 -15.99 3.71 -5.03
CA ILE A 248 -16.92 4.16 -6.08
C ILE A 248 -18.20 4.73 -5.46
N VAL A 249 -18.88 3.98 -4.60
CA VAL A 249 -20.16 4.40 -3.99
C VAL A 249 -19.98 5.69 -3.21
N VAL A 250 -18.96 5.74 -2.36
CA VAL A 250 -18.73 6.90 -1.50
C VAL A 250 -18.30 8.11 -2.36
N SER A 251 -17.55 7.92 -3.45
CA SER A 251 -17.26 9.03 -4.37
C SER A 251 -18.51 9.62 -5.03
N GLN A 252 -19.48 8.78 -5.41
CA GLN A 252 -20.74 9.22 -6.00
C GLN A 252 -21.61 9.98 -4.98
N ILE A 253 -21.65 9.51 -3.72
CA ILE A 253 -22.33 10.21 -2.63
C ILE A 253 -21.64 11.55 -2.33
N GLY A 254 -20.30 11.57 -2.31
CA GLY A 254 -19.51 12.78 -2.10
C GLY A 254 -19.75 13.84 -3.17
N VAL A 255 -19.92 13.44 -4.44
CA VAL A 255 -20.31 14.37 -5.51
C VAL A 255 -21.64 15.05 -5.20
N LYS A 256 -22.66 14.29 -4.75
CA LYS A 256 -23.97 14.86 -4.39
C LYS A 256 -23.89 15.81 -3.20
N HIS A 257 -23.07 15.48 -2.20
CA HIS A 257 -22.90 16.32 -1.01
C HIS A 257 -22.21 17.66 -1.31
N LEU A 258 -21.35 17.70 -2.33
CA LEU A 258 -20.67 18.92 -2.79
C LEU A 258 -21.52 19.77 -3.74
N VAL A 259 -22.77 19.38 -4.00
CA VAL A 259 -23.78 20.19 -4.70
C VAL A 259 -24.74 20.73 -3.65
N PRO A 260 -24.77 22.04 -3.37
CA PRO A 260 -25.88 22.64 -2.65
C PRO A 260 -27.16 22.57 -3.48
#